data_AF-A0A968PWC2-F1
#
_entry.id   AF-A0A968PWC2-F1
#
_cell.length_a   1.000
_cell.length_b   1.000
_cell.length_c   1.000
_cell.angle_alpha   90.00
_cell.angle_beta   90.00
_cell.angle_gamma   90.00
#
_symmetry.space_group_name_H-M   'P 1'
#
loop_
_entity.id
_entity.type
_entity.pdbx_description
1 polymer ?
#
loop_
_entity_poly.entity_id
_entity_poly.type
_entity_poly.pdbx_seq_one_letter_code
_entity_poly.pdbx_strand_id
1 'polypeptide(L)' 'KTFRFYLEHAPGTMFRLGVAFPDQPNYPLHHPQFHVNENAIITGVVTMAYSAYKYWFHR' A
#
# COMPACT_ATOMS: atom_id res chain seq x y z
N LYS A 1 -9.80 8.25 -2.09
CA LYS A 1 -9.73 9.57 -2.77
C LYS A 1 -9.18 10.69 -1.87
N THR A 2 -9.29 10.59 -0.54
CA THR A 2 -8.84 11.62 0.40
C THR A 2 -7.34 11.90 0.41
N PHE A 3 -6.47 11.01 -0.10
CA PHE A 3 -5.02 11.23 -0.09
C PHE A 3 -4.55 12.45 -0.89
N ARG A 4 -5.29 12.86 -1.92
CA ARG A 4 -4.95 14.02 -2.77
C ARG A 4 -4.76 15.32 -1.97
N PHE A 5 -5.56 15.54 -0.93
CA PHE A 5 -5.48 16.76 -0.13
C PHE A 5 -4.12 16.94 0.55
N TYR A 6 -3.45 15.86 0.94
CA TYR A 6 -2.10 15.95 1.50
C TYR A 6 -1.05 16.40 0.46
N LEU A 7 -1.25 16.03 -0.81
CA LEU A 7 -0.35 16.39 -1.90
C LEU A 7 -0.42 17.86 -2.30
N GLU A 8 -1.44 18.58 -1.85
CA GLU A 8 -1.55 20.04 -2.01
C GLU A 8 -0.61 20.79 -1.05
N HIS A 9 -0.17 20.14 0.05
CA HIS A 9 0.67 20.74 1.08
C HIS A 9 2.13 20.29 1.03
N ALA A 10 2.41 19.09 0.51
CA ALA A 10 3.76 18.55 0.43
C ALA A 10 3.92 17.55 -0.73
N PRO A 11 5.13 17.39 -1.30
CA PRO A 11 5.43 16.29 -2.21
C PRO A 11 5.18 14.94 -1.51
N GLY A 12 4.47 14.05 -2.18
CA GLY A 12 4.15 12.74 -1.62
C GLY A 12 3.77 11.73 -2.68
N THR A 13 3.65 10.47 -2.27
CA THR A 13 3.31 9.36 -3.16
C THR A 13 2.32 8.41 -2.48
N MET A 14 1.41 7.87 -3.28
CA MET A 14 0.52 6.78 -2.89
C MET A 14 0.77 5.62 -3.85
N PHE A 15 0.98 4.43 -3.31
CA PHE A 15 1.19 3.22 -4.09
C PHE A 15 0.09 2.20 -3.80
N ARG A 16 -0.04 1.22 -4.69
CA ARG A 16 -0.90 0.05 -4.47
C ARG A 16 -0.03 -1.12 -4.04
N LEU A 17 -0.48 -1.84 -3.02
CA LEU A 17 0.09 -3.11 -2.60
C LEU A 17 -0.78 -4.24 -3.15
N GLY A 18 -0.17 -5.23 -3.80
CA GLY A 18 -0.86 -6.44 -4.21
C GLY A 18 -1.18 -7.30 -2.98
N VAL A 19 -2.47 -7.57 -2.77
CA VAL A 19 -2.97 -8.35 -1.61
C VAL A 19 -3.78 -9.57 -2.04
N ALA A 20 -3.74 -9.89 -3.33
CA ALA A 20 -4.46 -11.01 -3.92
C ALA A 20 -3.84 -12.35 -3.52
N PHE A 21 -4.68 -13.37 -3.46
CA PHE A 21 -4.24 -14.75 -3.35
C PHE A 21 -3.97 -15.33 -4.75
N PRO A 22 -2.95 -16.19 -4.91
CA PRO A 22 -2.60 -16.79 -6.20
C PRO A 22 -3.65 -17.80 -6.70
N ASP A 23 -4.25 -18.56 -5.79
CA ASP A 23 -5.00 -19.78 -6.14
C ASP A 23 -6.50 -19.70 -5.81
N GLN A 24 -7.07 -18.48 -5.74
CA GLN A 24 -8.51 -18.30 -5.49
C GLN A 24 -9.06 -17.01 -6.09
N PRO A 25 -10.39 -16.89 -6.25
CA PRO A 25 -11.03 -15.64 -6.65
C PRO A 25 -10.70 -14.50 -5.68
N ASN A 26 -10.38 -13.33 -6.24
CA ASN A 26 -10.11 -12.12 -5.48
C ASN A 26 -11.25 -11.13 -5.68
N TYR A 27 -12.20 -11.13 -4.74
CA TYR A 27 -13.31 -10.18 -4.76
C TYR A 27 -12.80 -8.74 -4.64
N PRO A 28 -13.41 -7.77 -5.36
CA PRO A 28 -12.96 -6.39 -5.32
C PRO A 28 -13.26 -5.73 -3.97
N LEU A 29 -12.58 -4.62 -3.71
CA LEU A 29 -12.88 -3.75 -2.56
C LEU A 29 -14.38 -3.38 -2.57
N HIS A 30 -15.01 -3.38 -1.40
CA HIS A 30 -16.45 -3.18 -1.14
C HIS A 30 -17.37 -4.37 -1.43
N HIS A 31 -16.86 -5.49 -1.93
CA HIS A 31 -17.64 -6.73 -1.99
C HIS A 31 -17.77 -7.36 -0.59
N PRO A 32 -18.90 -7.98 -0.21
CA PRO A 32 -19.08 -8.59 1.13
C PRO A 32 -18.12 -9.74 1.43
N GLN A 33 -17.60 -10.41 0.40
CA GLN A 33 -16.59 -11.47 0.51
C GLN A 33 -15.16 -10.97 0.26
N PHE A 34 -14.93 -9.65 0.32
CA PHE A 34 -13.59 -9.09 0.21
C PHE A 34 -12.68 -9.68 1.29
N HIS A 35 -11.56 -10.25 0.87
CA HIS A 35 -10.58 -10.86 1.74
C HIS A 35 -9.18 -10.61 1.19
N VAL A 36 -8.20 -10.48 2.08
CA VAL A 36 -6.82 -10.09 1.73
C VAL A 36 -5.84 -11.16 2.19
N ASN A 37 -4.78 -11.36 1.40
CA ASN A 37 -3.67 -12.21 1.80
C ASN A 37 -2.77 -11.45 2.80
N GLU A 38 -2.86 -11.80 4.08
CA GLU A 38 -2.10 -11.12 5.15
C GLU A 38 -0.58 -11.25 5.00
N ASN A 39 -0.09 -12.21 4.20
CA ASN A 39 1.34 -12.28 3.85
C ASN A 39 1.81 -11.02 3.10
N ALA A 40 0.92 -10.22 2.51
CA ALA A 40 1.28 -8.95 1.89
C ALA A 40 1.63 -7.84 2.90
N ILE A 41 1.22 -7.97 4.18
CA ILE A 41 1.43 -6.94 5.21
C ILE A 41 2.92 -6.66 5.38
N ILE A 42 3.77 -7.69 5.43
CA ILE A 42 5.21 -7.51 5.60
C ILE A 42 5.82 -6.72 4.44
N THR A 43 5.39 -6.98 3.21
CA THR A 43 5.82 -6.22 2.02
C THR A 43 5.43 -4.76 2.15
N GLY A 44 4.22 -4.46 2.64
CA GLY A 44 3.77 -3.09 2.90
C GLY A 44 4.62 -2.38 3.96
N VAL A 45 4.86 -3.04 5.10
CA VAL A 45 5.67 -2.49 6.21
C VAL A 45 7.11 -2.22 5.75
N VAL A 46 7.75 -3.20 5.12
CA VAL A 46 9.12 -3.06 4.61
C VAL A 46 9.21 -1.96 3.57
N THR A 47 8.25 -1.88 2.64
CA THR A 47 8.22 -0.82 1.61
C THR A 47 8.16 0.56 2.25
N MET A 48 7.25 0.78 3.23
CA MET A 48 7.13 2.08 3.90
C MET A 48 8.37 2.43 4.73
N ALA A 49 8.85 1.49 5.56
CA ALA A 49 10.01 1.72 6.42
C ALA A 49 11.29 1.97 5.61
N TYR A 50 11.52 1.15 4.57
CA TYR A 50 12.67 1.29 3.70
C TYR A 50 12.61 2.55 2.85
N SER A 51 11.42 2.97 2.39
CA SER A 51 11.27 4.23 1.67
C SER A 51 11.61 5.43 2.55
N ALA A 52 11.16 5.43 3.81
CA ALA A 52 11.50 6.48 4.77
C ALA A 52 13.01 6.50 5.10
N TYR A 53 13.59 5.31 5.33
CA TYR A 53 15.04 5.15 5.53
C TYR A 53 15.82 5.70 4.32
N LYS A 54 15.52 5.21 3.11
CA LYS A 54 16.20 5.66 1.89
C LYS A 54 16.06 7.16 1.69
N TYR A 55 14.87 7.70 1.88
CA TYR A 55 14.62 9.13 1.77
C TYR A 55 15.49 9.93 2.75
N TRP A 56 15.59 9.51 4.02
CA TRP A 56 16.39 10.21 5.02
C TRP A 56 17.90 10.17 4.72
N PHE A 57 18.42 9.03 4.28
CA PHE A 57 19.86 8.81 4.06
C PHE A 57 20.35 9.14 2.64
N HIS A 58 19.45 9.38 1.68
CA HIS A 58 19.79 9.79 0.31
C HIS A 58 19.26 11.20 0.01
N ARG A 59 19.00 12.00 1.05
CA ARG A 59 18.89 13.46 0.90
C ARG A 59 20.25 14.07 0.63
#